data_AF-A0A9D6STS7-F1
#
_entry.id   AF-A0A9D6STS7-F1
#
_cell.length_a   1.000
_cell.length_b   1.000
_cell.length_c   1.000
_cell.angle_alpha   90.00
_cell.angle_beta   90.00
_cell.angle_gamma   90.00
#
_symmetry.space_group_name_H-M   'P 1'
#
loop_
_entity.id
_entity.type
_entity.pdbx_description
1 polymer ?
#
loop_
_entity_poly.entity_id
_entity_poly.type
_entity_poly.pdbx_seq_one_letter_code
_entity_poly.pdbx_strand_id
1 'polypeptide(L)'
;MTLRICMLLPIRYGPNMRVNPQIGIASYLVNFGHEICWVLSGENSRTGQRITLNGIEVHAAPYIHYFNEASLIGKGFNRILGMFKKARLALQTFKTSKYNVVFVREDTFDGIIGTIIKRKYKIPLVYELVDPLEQEVEGYRIENRKPLFLWQFLATIKASLKRYVMKKADLVLPTTGWFERDLSKIGIQKSKIMPFPNGVDLTSYPDPNRVEAIREKYHLKNCKVLLYLGVMAKMRKLEVLIEAFARAKETEPDIKLLLVGDGTGRNGLEKLATKLGVREDTIFTGQVPQAQVPDFIAVSDIGVSPVPPFSFYKVSSPIKMLEYMAMAKPVIANEEILEQREIIEQSCGGILVSFNIEAFASAMVEMLNDRERAKEMGRKGYEWVTKNRSFEILARRLERKYLQLIMPGCGVRN
;
A
#
# COMPACT_ATOMS: atom_id res chain seq x y z
N MET A 1 6.79 28.76 6.66
CA MET A 1 8.16 28.20 6.72
C MET A 1 8.23 27.06 5.71
N THR A 2 9.24 27.03 4.86
CA THR A 2 9.37 25.98 3.82
C THR A 2 10.01 24.72 4.41
N LEU A 3 9.32 23.58 4.29
CA LEU A 3 9.90 22.28 4.59
C LEU A 3 10.82 21.87 3.44
N ARG A 4 11.98 21.30 3.80
CA ARG A 4 12.96 20.73 2.87
C ARG A 4 13.24 19.31 3.29
N ILE A 5 12.50 18.39 2.70
CA ILE A 5 12.43 16.99 3.14
C ILE A 5 13.21 16.12 2.16
N CYS A 6 14.17 15.35 2.68
CA CYS A 6 14.85 14.33 1.90
C CYS A 6 14.39 12.95 2.36
N MET A 7 13.79 12.19 1.43
CA MET A 7 13.17 10.89 1.65
C MET A 7 14.07 9.78 1.11
N LEU A 8 14.47 8.86 1.99
CA LEU A 8 15.17 7.63 1.62
C LEU A 8 14.12 6.53 1.41
N LEU A 9 13.90 6.14 0.15
CA LEU A 9 12.82 5.21 -0.21
C LEU A 9 13.38 3.88 -0.74
N PRO A 10 12.82 2.72 -0.36
CA PRO A 10 13.29 1.40 -0.78
C PRO A 10 12.90 1.03 -2.22
N ILE A 11 12.35 1.97 -2.98
CA ILE A 11 11.95 1.78 -4.37
C ILE A 11 13.16 1.94 -5.31
N ARG A 12 13.09 1.25 -6.45
CA ARG A 12 14.04 1.44 -7.54
C ARG A 12 13.45 2.41 -8.56
N TYR A 13 14.28 3.34 -9.02
CA TYR A 13 13.94 4.19 -10.13
C TYR A 13 14.03 3.42 -11.45
N GLY A 14 12.94 3.41 -12.23
CA GLY A 14 12.85 2.71 -13.51
C GLY A 14 11.43 2.74 -14.10
N PRO A 15 11.22 2.19 -15.32
CA PRO A 15 9.94 2.27 -16.04
C PRO A 15 8.78 1.56 -15.32
N ASN A 16 9.09 0.62 -14.42
CA ASN A 16 8.13 -0.13 -13.62
C ASN A 16 7.94 0.44 -12.20
N MET A 17 8.42 1.66 -11.93
CA MET A 17 8.24 2.31 -10.63
C MET A 17 6.74 2.48 -10.35
N ARG A 18 6.22 1.68 -9.40
CA ARG A 18 4.80 1.77 -9.01
C ARG A 18 4.54 3.12 -8.36
N VAL A 19 3.39 3.71 -8.68
CA VAL A 19 2.87 4.88 -7.97
C VAL A 19 2.55 4.44 -6.54
N ASN A 20 3.48 4.73 -5.63
CA ASN A 20 3.33 4.48 -4.21
C ASN A 20 2.46 5.60 -3.61
N PRO A 21 1.62 5.35 -2.57
CA PRO A 21 0.95 6.40 -1.81
C PRO A 21 1.83 7.63 -1.49
N GLN A 22 3.15 7.43 -1.32
CA GLN A 22 4.09 8.52 -1.10
C GLN A 22 4.40 9.41 -2.29
N ILE A 23 4.23 8.93 -3.52
CA ILE A 23 4.27 9.81 -4.70
C ILE A 23 3.12 10.81 -4.61
N GLY A 24 1.92 10.33 -4.28
CA GLY A 24 0.74 11.18 -4.08
C GLY A 24 0.98 12.22 -2.98
N ILE A 25 1.34 11.77 -1.78
CA ILE A 25 1.58 12.66 -0.62
C ILE A 25 2.70 13.68 -0.90
N ALA A 26 3.83 13.25 -1.49
CA ALA A 26 4.93 14.15 -1.81
C ALA A 26 4.52 15.22 -2.82
N SER A 27 3.69 14.87 -3.81
CA SER A 27 3.18 15.84 -4.79
C SER A 27 2.33 16.93 -4.11
N TYR A 28 1.49 16.56 -3.13
CA TYR A 28 0.75 17.55 -2.33
C TYR A 28 1.67 18.43 -1.48
N LEU A 29 2.72 17.88 -0.86
CA LEU A 29 3.69 18.69 -0.12
C LEU A 29 4.41 19.69 -1.02
N VAL A 30 4.75 19.31 -2.27
CA VAL A 30 5.30 20.23 -3.27
C VAL A 30 4.29 21.33 -3.61
N ASN A 31 3.02 20.97 -3.82
CA ASN A 31 1.94 21.95 -4.07
C ASN A 31 1.70 22.91 -2.89
N PHE A 32 2.01 22.49 -1.65
CA PHE A 32 1.98 23.36 -0.47
C PHE A 32 3.22 24.28 -0.37
N GLY A 33 4.12 24.25 -1.36
CA GLY A 33 5.31 25.09 -1.42
C GLY A 33 6.52 24.53 -0.67
N HIS A 34 6.59 23.20 -0.49
CA HIS A 34 7.74 22.53 0.13
C HIS A 34 8.68 21.91 -0.91
N GLU A 35 9.94 21.75 -0.53
CA GLU A 35 10.94 21.11 -1.37
C GLU A 35 11.09 19.64 -0.94
N ILE A 36 10.88 18.71 -1.88
CA ILE A 36 11.01 17.28 -1.66
C ILE A 36 12.14 16.72 -2.53
N CYS A 37 13.03 15.95 -1.91
CA CYS A 37 14.06 15.16 -2.58
C CYS A 37 13.87 13.68 -2.26
N TRP A 38 13.94 12.82 -3.29
CA TRP A 38 13.97 11.37 -3.13
C TRP A 38 15.35 10.82 -3.39
N VAL A 39 15.86 9.99 -2.47
CA VAL A 39 17.07 9.20 -2.69
C VAL A 39 16.68 7.75 -2.90
N LEU A 40 16.86 7.28 -4.13
CA LEU A 40 16.44 5.97 -4.61
C LEU A 40 17.64 5.11 -4.98
N SER A 41 17.43 3.80 -5.08
CA SER A 41 18.33 2.95 -5.86
C SER A 41 17.97 3.10 -7.35
N GLY A 42 18.94 3.17 -8.24
CA GLY A 42 18.68 3.10 -9.68
C GLY A 42 18.34 1.68 -10.14
N GLU A 43 18.04 1.56 -11.43
CA GLU A 43 17.88 0.29 -12.14
C GLU A 43 18.84 0.27 -13.34
N ASN A 44 19.67 -0.77 -13.43
CA ASN A 44 20.59 -1.00 -14.56
C ASN A 44 21.41 0.23 -15.01
N SER A 45 21.84 1.06 -14.06
CA SER A 45 22.56 2.29 -14.38
C SER A 45 23.95 2.30 -13.77
N ARG A 46 24.95 2.60 -14.61
CA ARG A 46 26.36 2.68 -14.18
C ARG A 46 26.69 3.98 -13.45
N THR A 47 25.92 5.03 -13.71
CA THR A 47 26.08 6.36 -13.13
C THR A 47 24.88 6.70 -12.25
N GLY A 48 25.05 7.65 -11.33
CA GLY A 48 23.93 8.20 -10.59
C GLY A 48 23.13 9.13 -11.50
N GLN A 49 21.82 9.24 -11.26
CA GLN A 49 20.95 10.13 -12.02
C GLN A 49 20.32 11.17 -11.09
N ARG A 50 20.19 12.38 -11.60
CA ARG A 50 19.39 13.45 -10.98
C ARG A 50 18.34 13.89 -11.98
N ILE A 51 17.08 13.78 -11.60
CA ILE A 51 15.93 14.09 -12.45
C ILE A 51 14.87 14.80 -11.62
N THR A 52 13.92 15.46 -12.28
CA THR A 52 12.74 16.03 -11.62
C THR A 52 11.50 15.31 -12.13
N LEU A 53 10.68 14.80 -11.21
CA LEU A 53 9.40 14.14 -11.50
C LEU A 53 8.29 14.88 -10.76
N ASN A 54 7.35 15.50 -11.49
CA ASN A 54 6.22 16.24 -10.91
C ASN A 54 6.66 17.26 -9.83
N GLY A 55 7.74 18.00 -10.08
CA GLY A 55 8.29 18.97 -9.12
C GLY A 55 9.12 18.37 -7.98
N ILE A 56 9.29 17.05 -7.92
CA ILE A 56 10.09 16.34 -6.93
C ILE A 56 11.49 16.08 -7.49
N GLU A 57 12.54 16.46 -6.75
CA GLU A 57 13.92 16.13 -7.11
C GLU A 57 14.18 14.65 -6.79
N VAL A 58 14.74 13.90 -7.74
CA VAL A 58 15.02 12.46 -7.57
C VAL A 58 16.50 12.21 -7.83
N HIS A 59 17.17 11.69 -6.81
CA HIS A 59 18.56 11.25 -6.82
C HIS A 59 18.60 9.71 -6.82
N ALA A 60 18.83 9.11 -7.98
CA ALA A 60 18.95 7.67 -8.13
C ALA A 60 20.42 7.22 -8.05
N ALA A 61 20.72 6.30 -7.13
CA ALA A 61 22.05 5.73 -6.96
C ALA A 61 22.41 4.77 -8.10
N PRO A 62 23.68 4.68 -8.52
CA PRO A 62 24.08 3.67 -9.51
C PRO A 62 23.79 2.26 -9.00
N TYR A 63 23.19 1.42 -9.84
CA TYR A 63 22.91 0.02 -9.54
C TYR A 63 23.25 -0.82 -10.79
N ILE A 64 24.31 -1.62 -10.67
CA ILE A 64 24.77 -2.55 -11.73
C ILE A 64 24.79 -3.95 -11.11
N HIS A 65 24.38 -4.93 -11.90
CA HIS A 65 24.62 -6.34 -11.61
C HIS A 65 26.08 -6.67 -11.93
N TYR A 66 26.97 -6.53 -10.96
CA TYR A 66 28.39 -6.88 -11.14
C TYR A 66 28.62 -8.38 -11.11
N PHE A 67 27.78 -9.11 -10.37
CA PHE A 67 27.83 -10.56 -10.24
C PHE A 67 26.60 -11.22 -10.86
N ASN A 68 26.75 -12.47 -11.32
CA ASN A 68 25.70 -13.24 -11.97
C ASN A 68 24.48 -13.41 -11.03
N GLU A 69 23.33 -12.91 -11.47
CA GLU A 69 22.06 -13.02 -10.76
C GLU A 69 21.50 -14.45 -10.70
N ALA A 70 22.04 -15.40 -11.47
CA ALA A 70 21.65 -16.80 -11.32
C ALA A 70 22.08 -17.39 -9.96
N SER A 71 23.08 -16.79 -9.29
CA SER A 71 23.60 -17.27 -8.00
C SER A 71 23.05 -16.47 -6.82
N LEU A 72 22.64 -17.16 -5.74
CA LEU A 72 22.19 -16.52 -4.49
C LEU A 72 23.27 -15.59 -3.88
N ILE A 73 24.53 -16.01 -4.01
CA ILE A 73 25.70 -15.24 -3.53
C ILE A 73 25.87 -13.95 -4.36
N GLY A 74 25.81 -14.04 -5.69
CA GLY A 74 25.89 -12.87 -6.58
C GLY A 74 24.75 -11.87 -6.35
N LYS A 75 23.51 -12.36 -6.15
CA LYS A 75 22.36 -11.51 -5.75
C LYS A 75 22.63 -10.78 -4.43
N GLY A 76 23.20 -11.48 -3.44
CA GLY A 76 23.58 -10.91 -2.15
C GLY A 76 24.62 -9.79 -2.26
N PHE A 77 25.70 -10.02 -3.00
CA PHE A 77 26.77 -9.02 -3.20
C PHE A 77 26.27 -7.78 -3.94
N ASN A 78 25.51 -7.96 -5.03
CA ASN A 78 24.93 -6.83 -5.78
C ASN A 78 24.03 -5.97 -4.88
N ARG A 79 23.23 -6.60 -4.00
CA ARG A 79 22.38 -5.90 -3.04
C ARG A 79 23.19 -5.09 -2.03
N ILE A 80 24.24 -5.70 -1.45
CA ILE A 80 25.12 -5.02 -0.49
C ILE A 80 25.80 -3.81 -1.13
N LEU A 81 26.37 -3.97 -2.32
CA LEU A 81 27.03 -2.87 -3.01
C LEU A 81 26.04 -1.75 -3.37
N GLY A 82 24.83 -2.10 -3.80
CA GLY A 82 23.74 -1.15 -4.03
C GLY A 82 23.39 -0.34 -2.78
N MET A 83 23.30 -0.99 -1.62
CA MET A 83 23.06 -0.32 -0.33
C MET A 83 24.15 0.71 -0.02
N PHE A 84 25.43 0.35 -0.17
CA PHE A 84 26.54 1.30 0.07
C PHE A 84 26.54 2.48 -0.91
N LYS A 85 26.27 2.24 -2.19
CA LYS A 85 26.18 3.32 -3.19
C LYS A 85 25.05 4.29 -2.87
N LYS A 86 23.88 3.77 -2.46
CA LYS A 86 22.75 4.60 -2.02
C LYS A 86 23.08 5.40 -0.76
N ALA A 87 23.71 4.77 0.23
CA ALA A 87 24.17 5.47 1.44
C ALA A 87 25.12 6.62 1.12
N ARG A 88 26.10 6.40 0.22
CA ARG A 88 27.02 7.45 -0.24
C ARG A 88 26.27 8.60 -0.90
N LEU A 89 25.30 8.29 -1.78
CA LEU A 89 24.49 9.30 -2.46
C LEU A 89 23.63 10.10 -1.47
N ALA A 90 23.02 9.44 -0.48
CA ALA A 90 22.26 10.11 0.58
C ALA A 90 23.15 11.09 1.34
N LEU A 91 24.32 10.64 1.83
CA LEU A 91 25.26 11.50 2.55
C LEU A 91 25.79 12.67 1.70
N GLN A 92 26.01 12.45 0.40
CA GLN A 92 26.41 13.51 -0.53
C GLN A 92 25.29 14.54 -0.73
N THR A 93 24.04 14.08 -0.87
CA THR A 93 22.85 14.92 -1.06
C THR A 93 22.68 15.88 0.13
N PHE A 94 22.85 15.40 1.36
CA PHE A 94 22.83 16.26 2.57
C PHE A 94 24.08 17.13 2.74
N LYS A 95 25.18 16.84 2.04
CA LYS A 95 26.37 17.72 2.02
C LYS A 95 26.17 18.91 1.09
N THR A 96 25.43 18.74 -0.01
CA THR A 96 25.28 19.77 -1.06
C THR A 96 24.03 20.61 -0.92
N SER A 97 23.02 20.15 -0.18
CA SER A 97 21.73 20.83 -0.06
C SER A 97 21.29 20.95 1.41
N LYS A 98 20.57 22.01 1.75
CA LYS A 98 20.06 22.25 3.12
C LYS A 98 18.67 21.64 3.31
N TYR A 99 18.61 20.43 3.87
CA TYR A 99 17.35 19.80 4.29
C TYR A 99 17.11 20.01 5.79
N ASN A 100 15.84 20.08 6.19
CA ASN A 100 15.43 20.24 7.59
C ASN A 100 14.66 19.03 8.14
N VAL A 101 14.37 18.02 7.31
CA VAL A 101 13.81 16.72 7.74
C VAL A 101 14.45 15.60 6.92
N VAL A 102 14.82 14.50 7.58
CA VAL A 102 15.13 13.23 6.90
C VAL A 102 14.01 12.23 7.14
N PHE A 103 13.46 11.70 6.05
CA PHE A 103 12.38 10.73 6.07
C PHE A 103 12.90 9.38 5.57
N VAL A 104 12.46 8.29 6.20
CA VAL A 104 12.80 6.92 5.79
C VAL A 104 11.54 6.06 5.76
N ARG A 105 11.33 5.31 4.68
CA ARG A 105 10.23 4.34 4.56
C ARG A 105 10.73 2.92 4.73
N GLU A 106 10.25 2.22 5.75
CA GLU A 106 10.32 0.77 6.00
C GLU A 106 11.72 0.13 6.11
N ASP A 107 12.71 0.59 5.33
CA ASP A 107 14.00 -0.05 5.19
C ASP A 107 14.92 0.22 6.37
N THR A 108 15.39 -0.86 6.98
CA THR A 108 16.25 -0.84 8.15
C THR A 108 17.61 -0.17 7.86
N PHE A 109 18.18 -0.39 6.68
CA PHE A 109 19.49 0.15 6.33
C PHE A 109 19.42 1.65 6.05
N ASP A 110 18.43 2.10 5.27
CA ASP A 110 18.12 3.53 5.10
C ASP A 110 17.83 4.18 6.46
N GLY A 111 17.21 3.45 7.40
CA GLY A 111 16.97 3.90 8.76
C GLY A 111 18.25 4.18 9.57
N ILE A 112 19.27 3.32 9.40
CA ILE A 112 20.60 3.52 10.00
C ILE A 112 21.25 4.77 9.38
N ILE A 113 21.18 4.92 8.05
CA ILE A 113 21.70 6.11 7.35
C ILE A 113 20.99 7.38 7.81
N GLY A 114 19.66 7.35 7.92
CA GLY A 114 18.84 8.44 8.47
C GLY A 114 19.24 8.81 9.90
N THR A 115 19.57 7.81 10.73
CA THR A 115 20.07 8.05 12.11
C THR A 115 21.43 8.76 12.11
N ILE A 116 22.33 8.41 11.18
CA ILE A 116 23.63 9.09 11.01
C ILE A 116 23.42 10.53 10.54
N ILE A 117 22.55 10.74 9.55
CA ILE A 117 22.20 12.07 9.01
C ILE A 117 21.62 12.95 10.11
N LYS A 118 20.64 12.45 10.86
CA LYS A 118 20.07 13.15 12.03
C LYS A 118 21.15 13.62 12.99
N ARG A 119 22.08 12.75 13.39
CA ARG A 119 23.14 13.11 14.35
C ARG A 119 24.10 14.15 13.78
N LYS A 120 24.49 14.00 12.52
CA LYS A 120 25.46 14.87 11.86
C LYS A 120 24.90 16.27 11.60
N TYR A 121 23.66 16.36 11.13
CA TYR A 121 23.03 17.61 10.70
C TYR A 121 22.06 18.21 11.72
N LYS A 122 21.82 17.52 12.85
CA LYS A 122 20.89 17.95 13.92
C LYS A 122 19.48 18.26 13.42
N ILE A 123 18.96 17.41 12.52
CA ILE A 123 17.62 17.51 11.96
C ILE A 123 16.76 16.31 12.39
N PRO A 124 15.42 16.45 12.47
CA PRO A 124 14.53 15.35 12.83
C PRO A 124 14.58 14.19 11.82
N LEU A 125 14.54 12.97 12.37
CA LEU A 125 14.35 11.72 11.64
C LEU A 125 12.91 11.25 11.78
N VAL A 126 12.25 11.05 10.65
CA VAL A 126 10.91 10.48 10.54
C VAL A 126 11.05 9.10 9.91
N TYR A 127 10.47 8.07 10.56
CA TYR A 127 10.55 6.69 10.12
C TYR A 127 9.15 6.10 9.94
N GLU A 128 8.79 5.78 8.70
CA GLU A 128 7.52 5.11 8.37
C GLU A 128 7.65 3.60 8.45
N LEU A 129 6.69 2.99 9.15
CA LEU A 129 6.57 1.55 9.34
C LEU A 129 5.36 1.05 8.55
N VAL A 130 5.64 0.29 7.50
CA VAL A 130 4.66 -0.31 6.57
C VAL A 130 4.19 -1.66 7.07
N ASP A 131 5.14 -2.57 7.36
CA ASP A 131 4.83 -3.93 7.76
C ASP A 131 5.11 -4.17 9.26
N PRO A 132 4.30 -5.00 9.95
CA PRO A 132 4.60 -5.48 11.30
C PRO A 132 6.01 -6.06 11.38
N LEU A 133 6.71 -5.81 12.49
CA LEU A 133 8.03 -6.40 12.74
C LEU A 133 8.05 -7.93 12.61
N GLU A 134 6.95 -8.58 12.99
CA GLU A 134 6.80 -10.04 13.02
C GLU A 134 6.49 -10.64 11.65
N GLN A 135 6.01 -9.84 10.69
CA GLN A 135 5.67 -10.31 9.34
C GLN A 135 6.89 -10.87 8.60
N GLU A 136 8.08 -10.35 8.86
CA GLU A 136 9.30 -10.84 8.19
C GLU A 136 9.65 -12.28 8.58
N VAL A 137 9.35 -12.67 9.82
CA VAL A 137 9.61 -14.02 10.33
C VAL A 137 8.48 -14.96 9.93
N GLU A 138 7.23 -14.52 10.05
CA GLU A 138 6.05 -15.35 9.83
C GLU A 138 5.75 -15.54 8.33
N GLY A 139 5.92 -14.50 7.51
CA GLY A 139 5.77 -14.60 6.05
C GLY A 139 6.74 -15.63 5.45
N TYR A 140 7.97 -15.70 5.98
CA TYR A 140 8.94 -16.71 5.57
C TYR A 140 8.51 -18.13 5.94
N ARG A 141 7.92 -18.34 7.12
CA ARG A 141 7.40 -19.66 7.55
C ARG A 141 6.25 -20.14 6.68
N ILE A 142 5.38 -19.23 6.25
CA ILE A 142 4.21 -19.55 5.43
C ILE A 142 4.65 -19.90 3.99
N GLU A 143 5.63 -19.18 3.45
CA GLU A 143 6.08 -19.37 2.05
C GLU A 143 7.14 -20.49 1.90
N ASN A 144 7.98 -20.71 2.92
CA ASN A 144 9.05 -21.70 2.90
C ASN A 144 8.87 -22.76 4.00
N ARG A 145 8.63 -24.01 3.60
CA ARG A 145 8.37 -25.17 4.48
C ARG A 145 9.52 -25.56 5.43
N LYS A 146 10.68 -24.90 5.42
CA LYS A 146 11.80 -25.20 6.33
C LYS A 146 12.51 -23.91 6.79
N PRO A 147 12.45 -23.54 8.08
CA PRO A 147 13.31 -22.49 8.61
C PRO A 147 14.75 -23.01 8.73
N LEU A 148 15.64 -22.48 7.91
CA LEU A 148 17.08 -22.60 8.11
C LEU A 148 17.46 -21.66 9.28
N PHE A 149 18.12 -22.18 10.32
CA PHE A 149 18.55 -21.44 11.52
C PHE A 149 19.17 -20.06 11.21
N LEU A 150 20.01 -19.99 10.17
CA LEU A 150 20.64 -18.76 9.69
C LEU A 150 19.62 -17.67 9.33
N TRP A 151 18.52 -18.03 8.66
CA TRP A 151 17.49 -17.06 8.25
C TRP A 151 16.72 -16.52 9.45
N GLN A 152 16.43 -17.35 10.44
CA GLN A 152 15.78 -16.91 11.67
C GLN A 152 16.70 -15.97 12.48
N PHE A 153 17.99 -16.27 12.50
CA PHE A 153 18.99 -15.39 13.11
C PHE A 153 19.07 -14.03 12.39
N LEU A 154 19.17 -14.03 11.05
CA LEU A 154 19.20 -12.80 10.25
C LEU A 154 17.93 -11.95 10.42
N ALA A 155 16.75 -12.59 10.46
CA ALA A 155 15.50 -11.89 10.73
C ALA A 155 15.48 -11.26 12.13
N THR A 156 16.01 -11.94 13.13
CA THR A 156 16.15 -11.41 14.50
C THR A 156 17.08 -10.19 14.56
N ILE A 157 18.21 -10.24 13.85
CA ILE A 157 19.11 -9.08 13.72
C ILE A 157 18.39 -7.91 13.05
N LYS A 158 17.71 -8.17 11.94
CA LYS A 158 16.99 -7.13 11.19
C LYS A 158 15.88 -6.48 12.03
N ALA A 159 15.10 -7.26 12.77
CA ALA A 159 14.10 -6.77 13.71
C ALA A 159 14.73 -5.92 14.84
N SER A 160 15.88 -6.34 15.36
CA SER A 160 16.62 -5.60 16.40
C SER A 160 17.14 -4.26 15.90
N LEU A 161 17.71 -4.22 14.69
CA LEU A 161 18.14 -2.99 14.03
C LEU A 161 16.96 -2.06 13.73
N LYS A 162 15.84 -2.59 13.25
CA LYS A 162 14.61 -1.82 12.98
C LYS A 162 14.07 -1.19 14.27
N ARG A 163 14.05 -1.94 15.38
CA ARG A 163 13.73 -1.41 16.72
C ARG A 163 14.68 -0.30 17.15
N TYR A 164 15.99 -0.46 16.92
CA TYR A 164 16.97 0.58 17.22
C TYR A 164 16.69 1.87 16.44
N VAL A 165 16.45 1.78 15.13
CA VAL A 165 16.12 2.93 14.27
C VAL A 165 14.87 3.64 14.79
N MET A 166 13.78 2.90 15.05
CA MET A 166 12.54 3.49 15.56
C MET A 166 12.73 4.20 16.92
N LYS A 167 13.55 3.64 17.82
CA LYS A 167 13.88 4.32 19.09
C LYS A 167 14.64 5.62 18.89
N LYS A 168 15.46 5.71 17.83
CA LYS A 168 16.25 6.90 17.49
C LYS A 168 15.48 7.92 16.65
N ALA A 169 14.39 7.53 15.99
CA ALA A 169 13.51 8.46 15.29
C ALA A 169 12.87 9.49 16.25
N ASP A 170 12.60 10.68 15.72
CA ASP A 170 11.81 11.72 16.39
C ASP A 170 10.32 11.50 16.17
N LEU A 171 9.97 10.86 15.05
CA LEU A 171 8.61 10.47 14.70
C LEU A 171 8.61 9.10 14.02
N VAL A 172 7.71 8.23 14.46
CA VAL A 172 7.43 6.92 13.89
C VAL A 172 6.01 6.94 13.32
N LEU A 173 5.89 6.57 12.04
CA LEU A 173 4.64 6.59 11.28
C LEU A 173 4.19 5.16 10.96
N PRO A 174 3.51 4.45 11.87
CA PRO A 174 2.93 3.16 11.55
C PRO A 174 1.76 3.32 10.58
N THR A 175 1.59 2.34 9.69
CA THR A 175 0.52 2.35 8.68
C THR A 175 -0.88 2.21 9.24
N THR A 176 -1.05 1.79 10.50
CA THR A 176 -2.36 1.76 11.16
C THR A 176 -2.22 2.12 12.63
N GLY A 177 -3.32 2.60 13.25
CA GLY A 177 -3.37 2.87 14.69
C GLY A 177 -3.16 1.60 15.54
N TRP A 178 -3.46 0.44 14.97
CA TRP A 178 -3.36 -0.85 15.62
C TRP A 178 -1.92 -1.26 15.97
N PHE A 179 -0.92 -0.65 15.32
CA PHE A 179 0.49 -0.83 15.69
C PHE A 179 0.90 -0.12 16.99
N GLU A 180 0.14 0.88 17.47
CA GLU A 180 0.55 1.72 18.60
C GLU A 180 0.83 0.87 19.85
N ARG A 181 -0.02 -0.12 20.13
CA ARG A 181 0.15 -1.04 21.27
C ARG A 181 1.44 -1.84 21.14
N ASP A 182 1.73 -2.40 19.97
CA ASP A 182 2.91 -3.25 19.77
C ASP A 182 4.21 -2.44 19.74
N LEU A 183 4.17 -1.22 19.18
CA LEU A 183 5.27 -0.26 19.25
C LEU A 183 5.55 0.18 20.69
N SER A 184 4.51 0.38 21.49
CA SER A 184 4.67 0.74 22.91
C SER A 184 5.34 -0.40 23.70
N LYS A 185 4.95 -1.67 23.46
CA LYS A 185 5.58 -2.85 24.11
C LYS A 185 7.08 -2.97 23.85
N ILE A 186 7.57 -2.53 22.68
CA ILE A 186 9.00 -2.56 22.35
C ILE A 186 9.75 -1.29 22.79
N GLY A 187 9.08 -0.40 23.52
CA GLY A 187 9.65 0.80 24.13
C GLY A 187 9.73 2.02 23.22
N ILE A 188 8.85 2.14 22.22
CA ILE A 188 8.66 3.39 21.49
C ILE A 188 7.67 4.27 22.29
N GLN A 189 8.06 5.52 22.55
CA GLN A 189 7.21 6.46 23.30
C GLN A 189 5.99 6.86 22.46
N LYS A 190 4.80 6.85 23.06
CA LYS A 190 3.54 7.27 22.42
C LYS A 190 3.60 8.65 21.78
N SER A 191 4.31 9.61 22.40
CA SER A 191 4.51 10.97 21.87
C SER A 191 5.23 11.01 20.52
N LYS A 192 5.97 9.96 20.19
CA LYS A 192 6.68 9.80 18.90
C LYS A 192 5.88 9.03 17.87
N ILE A 193 4.72 8.47 18.21
CA ILE A 193 3.93 7.64 17.30
C ILE A 193 2.81 8.50 16.73
N MET A 194 2.70 8.53 15.41
CA MET A 194 1.55 9.11 14.72
C MET A 194 1.12 8.14 13.62
N PRO A 195 -0.03 7.46 13.75
CA PRO A 195 -0.55 6.63 12.68
C PRO A 195 -0.63 7.39 11.36
N PHE A 196 -0.03 6.82 10.32
CA PHE A 196 0.00 7.37 8.98
C PHE A 196 -0.49 6.32 7.97
N PRO A 197 -1.82 6.17 7.88
CA PRO A 197 -2.44 5.14 7.07
C PRO A 197 -2.39 5.44 5.59
N ASN A 198 -2.64 4.41 4.79
CA ASN A 198 -2.71 4.60 3.34
C ASN A 198 -3.88 5.52 3.00
N GLY A 199 -3.66 6.35 1.98
CA GLY A 199 -4.68 7.17 1.38
C GLY A 199 -4.93 6.78 -0.06
N VAL A 200 -5.78 7.58 -0.70
CA VAL A 200 -6.16 7.42 -2.10
C VAL A 200 -6.12 8.75 -2.83
N ASP A 201 -5.91 8.64 -4.13
CA ASP A 201 -5.98 9.76 -5.05
C ASP A 201 -7.43 10.00 -5.46
N LEU A 202 -7.93 11.20 -5.23
CA LEU A 202 -9.26 11.64 -5.67
C LEU A 202 -9.24 12.37 -7.02
N THR A 203 -8.06 12.59 -7.58
CA THR A 203 -7.87 13.26 -8.88
C THR A 203 -7.81 12.29 -10.06
N SER A 204 -7.79 10.99 -9.76
CA SER A 204 -7.84 9.92 -10.75
C SER A 204 -9.28 9.64 -11.16
N TYR A 205 -9.66 10.08 -12.37
CA TYR A 205 -11.00 9.88 -12.92
C TYR A 205 -11.00 8.79 -14.00
N PRO A 206 -12.10 8.04 -14.13
CA PRO A 206 -12.27 7.09 -15.22
C PRO A 206 -12.40 7.83 -16.56
N ASP A 207 -11.82 7.27 -17.61
CA ASP A 207 -12.02 7.72 -18.98
C ASP A 207 -13.28 7.05 -19.55
N PRO A 208 -14.35 7.80 -19.91
CA PRO A 208 -15.60 7.23 -20.40
C PRO A 208 -15.43 6.30 -21.61
N ASN A 209 -14.51 6.60 -22.52
CA ASN A 209 -14.27 5.77 -23.71
C ASN A 209 -13.62 4.44 -23.32
N ARG A 210 -12.69 4.46 -22.36
CA ARG A 210 -12.07 3.23 -21.85
C ARG A 210 -13.05 2.42 -21.02
N VAL A 211 -13.92 3.06 -20.25
CA VAL A 211 -15.00 2.38 -19.51
C VAL A 211 -15.92 1.63 -20.47
N GLU A 212 -16.37 2.26 -21.55
CA GLU A 212 -17.22 1.59 -22.55
C GLU A 212 -16.47 0.46 -23.25
N ALA A 213 -15.22 0.68 -23.65
CA ALA A 213 -14.38 -0.36 -24.25
C ALA A 213 -14.17 -1.57 -23.31
N ILE A 214 -14.03 -1.35 -21.99
CA ILE A 214 -13.97 -2.43 -21.00
C ILE A 214 -15.31 -3.18 -20.92
N ARG A 215 -16.44 -2.46 -20.92
CA ARG A 215 -17.78 -3.08 -20.91
C ARG A 215 -18.01 -3.96 -22.14
N GLU A 216 -17.64 -3.48 -23.32
CA GLU A 216 -17.75 -4.23 -24.57
C GLU A 216 -16.83 -5.45 -24.56
N LYS A 217 -15.54 -5.25 -24.29
CA LYS A 217 -14.50 -6.29 -24.29
C LYS A 217 -14.83 -7.47 -23.40
N TYR A 218 -15.43 -7.22 -22.24
CA TYR A 218 -15.73 -8.25 -21.24
C TYR A 218 -17.23 -8.60 -21.17
N HIS A 219 -18.03 -8.13 -22.14
CA HIS A 219 -19.47 -8.38 -22.22
C HIS A 219 -20.19 -8.05 -20.90
N LEU A 220 -19.93 -6.87 -20.34
CA LEU A 220 -20.48 -6.41 -19.04
C LEU A 220 -21.76 -5.57 -19.21
N LYS A 221 -22.31 -5.50 -20.41
CA LYS A 221 -23.56 -4.77 -20.68
C LYS A 221 -24.72 -5.48 -20.01
N ASN A 222 -25.54 -4.73 -19.24
CA ASN A 222 -26.67 -5.25 -18.46
C ASN A 222 -26.32 -6.27 -17.37
N CYS A 223 -25.03 -6.49 -17.07
CA CYS A 223 -24.61 -7.37 -15.98
C CYS A 223 -24.43 -6.60 -14.68
N LYS A 224 -24.59 -7.29 -13.54
CA LYS A 224 -24.16 -6.77 -12.24
C LYS A 224 -22.70 -7.21 -12.00
N VAL A 225 -21.79 -6.28 -11.72
CA VAL A 225 -20.34 -6.56 -11.74
C VAL A 225 -19.73 -6.43 -10.34
N LEU A 226 -19.24 -7.55 -9.82
CA LEU A 226 -18.42 -7.61 -8.61
C LEU A 226 -16.95 -7.42 -8.97
N LEU A 227 -16.22 -6.57 -8.26
CA LEU A 227 -14.82 -6.27 -8.55
C LEU A 227 -13.89 -6.71 -7.42
N TYR A 228 -12.78 -7.33 -7.81
CA TYR A 228 -11.61 -7.45 -6.96
C TYR A 228 -10.37 -6.88 -7.67
N LEU A 229 -9.68 -5.98 -6.99
CA LEU A 229 -8.36 -5.46 -7.37
C LEU A 229 -7.25 -6.10 -6.52
N GLY A 230 -6.18 -6.52 -7.20
CA GLY A 230 -4.90 -6.76 -6.56
C GLY A 230 -4.24 -8.08 -6.96
N VAL A 231 -3.13 -8.38 -6.29
CA VAL A 231 -2.35 -9.59 -6.57
C VAL A 231 -3.17 -10.86 -6.31
N MET A 232 -3.09 -11.82 -7.23
CA MET A 232 -3.69 -13.15 -7.12
C MET A 232 -2.65 -14.16 -6.65
N ALA A 233 -2.08 -13.94 -5.47
CA ALA A 233 -1.13 -14.87 -4.86
C ALA A 233 -1.88 -15.92 -4.02
N LYS A 234 -1.34 -17.14 -3.89
CA LYS A 234 -1.95 -18.22 -3.08
C LYS A 234 -2.22 -17.81 -1.64
N MET A 235 -1.36 -16.96 -1.07
CA MET A 235 -1.53 -16.43 0.29
C MET A 235 -2.73 -15.47 0.44
N ARG A 236 -3.35 -15.02 -0.65
CA ARG A 236 -4.55 -14.17 -0.62
C ARG A 236 -5.84 -14.97 -0.44
N LYS A 237 -5.78 -16.30 -0.57
CA LYS A 237 -6.91 -17.20 -0.32
C LYS A 237 -8.18 -16.79 -1.09
N LEU A 238 -8.02 -16.40 -2.37
CA LEU A 238 -9.12 -15.91 -3.21
C LEU A 238 -10.08 -17.01 -3.67
N GLU A 239 -9.81 -18.27 -3.33
CA GLU A 239 -10.73 -19.38 -3.50
C GLU A 239 -12.08 -19.08 -2.84
N VAL A 240 -12.07 -18.45 -1.65
CA VAL A 240 -13.29 -18.02 -0.94
C VAL A 240 -14.18 -17.11 -1.78
N LEU A 241 -13.57 -16.22 -2.59
CA LEU A 241 -14.28 -15.26 -3.41
C LEU A 241 -14.96 -15.95 -4.60
N ILE A 242 -14.28 -16.90 -5.24
CA ILE A 242 -14.83 -17.64 -6.39
C ILE A 242 -15.93 -18.60 -5.92
N GLU A 243 -15.74 -19.27 -4.80
CA GLU A 243 -16.75 -20.15 -4.21
C GLU A 243 -17.99 -19.36 -3.77
N ALA A 244 -17.80 -18.17 -3.17
CA ALA A 244 -18.90 -17.30 -2.77
C ALA A 244 -19.66 -16.75 -3.98
N PHE A 245 -18.91 -16.35 -5.02
CA PHE A 245 -19.49 -15.93 -6.30
C PHE A 245 -20.31 -17.04 -6.95
N ALA A 246 -19.81 -18.27 -6.96
CA ALA A 246 -20.54 -19.41 -7.53
C ALA A 246 -21.89 -19.61 -6.85
N ARG A 247 -21.96 -19.47 -5.51
CA ARG A 247 -23.21 -19.54 -4.77
C ARG A 247 -24.14 -18.37 -5.05
N ALA A 248 -23.62 -17.14 -5.09
CA ALA A 248 -24.44 -15.97 -5.43
C ALA A 248 -25.06 -16.11 -6.83
N LYS A 249 -24.30 -16.66 -7.79
CA LYS A 249 -24.73 -16.87 -9.18
C LYS A 249 -25.94 -17.81 -9.32
N GLU A 250 -26.14 -18.73 -8.37
CA GLU A 250 -27.32 -19.63 -8.35
C GLU A 250 -28.65 -18.84 -8.26
N THR A 251 -28.63 -17.68 -7.61
CA THR A 251 -29.82 -16.82 -7.41
C THR A 251 -29.80 -15.55 -8.26
N GLU A 252 -28.61 -15.15 -8.74
CA GLU A 252 -28.40 -13.93 -9.51
C GLU A 252 -27.74 -14.24 -10.87
N PRO A 253 -28.47 -14.73 -11.88
CA PRO A 253 -27.88 -15.25 -13.11
C PRO A 253 -27.16 -14.20 -13.96
N ASP A 254 -27.39 -12.91 -13.74
CA ASP A 254 -26.74 -11.81 -14.50
C ASP A 254 -25.47 -11.25 -13.84
N ILE A 255 -25.00 -11.86 -12.73
CA ILE A 255 -23.78 -11.37 -12.05
C ILE A 255 -22.51 -11.83 -12.76
N LYS A 256 -21.49 -10.96 -12.77
CA LYS A 256 -20.14 -11.27 -13.23
C LYS A 256 -19.11 -10.89 -12.19
N LEU A 257 -18.05 -11.69 -12.08
CA LEU A 257 -16.92 -11.45 -11.20
C LEU A 257 -15.71 -10.98 -12.02
N LEU A 258 -15.32 -9.73 -11.82
CA LEU A 258 -14.19 -9.10 -12.49
C LEU A 258 -12.97 -9.09 -11.56
N LEU A 259 -11.97 -9.91 -11.91
CA LEU A 259 -10.72 -10.09 -11.17
C LEU A 259 -9.59 -9.35 -11.90
N VAL A 260 -9.20 -8.19 -11.35
CA VAL A 260 -8.16 -7.32 -11.94
C VAL A 260 -6.83 -7.48 -11.20
N GLY A 261 -5.85 -8.02 -11.92
CA GLY A 261 -4.53 -8.32 -11.39
C GLY A 261 -4.01 -9.66 -11.90
N ASP A 262 -2.86 -10.07 -11.38
CA ASP A 262 -2.25 -11.35 -11.69
C ASP A 262 -1.48 -11.90 -10.47
N GLY A 263 -0.99 -13.12 -10.55
CA GLY A 263 -0.12 -13.71 -9.54
C GLY A 263 -0.05 -15.23 -9.61
N THR A 264 0.82 -15.80 -8.77
CA THR A 264 1.13 -17.23 -8.71
C THR A 264 -0.06 -18.14 -8.38
N GLY A 265 -1.17 -17.59 -7.90
CA GLY A 265 -2.41 -18.29 -7.60
C GLY A 265 -3.41 -18.32 -8.76
N ARG A 266 -3.25 -17.48 -9.79
CA ARG A 266 -4.23 -17.31 -10.88
C ARG A 266 -4.65 -18.63 -11.54
N ASN A 267 -3.70 -19.46 -11.93
CA ASN A 267 -4.01 -20.75 -12.59
C ASN A 267 -4.85 -21.68 -11.71
N GLY A 268 -4.71 -21.61 -10.38
CA GLY A 268 -5.54 -22.37 -9.45
C GLY A 268 -6.97 -21.84 -9.38
N LEU A 269 -7.12 -20.52 -9.40
CA LEU A 269 -8.40 -19.82 -9.39
C LEU A 269 -9.20 -20.07 -10.68
N GLU A 270 -8.56 -20.03 -11.84
CA GLU A 270 -9.23 -20.34 -13.12
C GLU A 270 -9.75 -21.78 -13.16
N LYS A 271 -8.95 -22.76 -12.68
CA LYS A 271 -9.37 -24.16 -12.56
C LYS A 271 -10.54 -24.34 -11.59
N LEU A 272 -10.53 -23.60 -10.47
CA LEU A 272 -11.63 -23.62 -9.51
C LEU A 272 -12.92 -23.08 -10.13
N ALA A 273 -12.86 -21.95 -10.85
CA ALA A 273 -14.01 -21.39 -11.55
C ALA A 273 -14.59 -22.37 -12.60
N THR A 274 -13.73 -23.09 -13.34
CA THR A 274 -14.17 -24.15 -14.27
C THR A 274 -14.84 -25.29 -13.53
N LYS A 275 -14.25 -25.78 -12.43
CA LYS A 275 -14.82 -26.86 -11.62
C LYS A 275 -16.21 -26.50 -11.06
N LEU A 276 -16.40 -25.23 -10.69
CA LEU A 276 -17.66 -24.72 -10.15
C LEU A 276 -18.67 -24.29 -11.23
N GLY A 277 -18.33 -24.43 -12.52
CA GLY A 277 -19.23 -24.09 -13.62
C GLY A 277 -19.43 -22.58 -13.85
N VAL A 278 -18.62 -21.72 -13.23
CA VAL A 278 -18.76 -20.25 -13.31
C VAL A 278 -17.61 -19.56 -14.05
N ARG A 279 -16.85 -20.33 -14.85
CA ARG A 279 -15.67 -19.81 -15.55
C ARG A 279 -15.99 -18.70 -16.56
N GLU A 280 -17.11 -18.81 -17.26
CA GLU A 280 -17.51 -17.83 -18.29
C GLU A 280 -17.93 -16.48 -17.68
N ASP A 281 -18.40 -16.50 -16.44
CA ASP A 281 -18.79 -15.29 -15.69
C ASP A 281 -17.69 -14.78 -14.74
N THR A 282 -16.56 -15.48 -14.66
CA THR A 282 -15.38 -15.08 -13.89
C THR A 282 -14.29 -14.57 -14.83
N ILE A 283 -14.11 -13.26 -14.88
CA ILE A 283 -13.23 -12.57 -15.81
C ILE A 283 -11.88 -12.27 -15.15
N PHE A 284 -10.81 -12.84 -15.70
CA PHE A 284 -9.43 -12.60 -15.26
C PHE A 284 -8.74 -11.65 -16.24
N THR A 285 -8.51 -10.39 -15.85
CA THR A 285 -7.95 -9.38 -16.77
C THR A 285 -6.44 -9.49 -16.94
N GLY A 286 -5.74 -10.11 -16.00
CA GLY A 286 -4.30 -9.97 -15.83
C GLY A 286 -3.91 -8.62 -15.24
N GLN A 287 -2.60 -8.33 -15.21
CA GLN A 287 -2.09 -7.05 -14.74
C GLN A 287 -2.46 -5.92 -15.72
N VAL A 288 -2.99 -4.82 -15.17
CA VAL A 288 -3.34 -3.61 -15.94
C VAL A 288 -2.49 -2.42 -15.49
N PRO A 289 -2.30 -1.40 -16.35
CA PRO A 289 -1.63 -0.16 -15.95
C PRO A 289 -2.39 0.52 -14.80
N GLN A 290 -1.65 1.11 -13.84
CA GLN A 290 -2.27 1.80 -12.68
C GLN A 290 -3.25 2.90 -13.12
N ALA A 291 -2.94 3.62 -14.20
CA ALA A 291 -3.78 4.68 -14.75
C ALA A 291 -5.13 4.20 -15.34
N GLN A 292 -5.32 2.89 -15.52
CA GLN A 292 -6.58 2.29 -15.96
C GLN A 292 -7.40 1.72 -14.80
N VAL A 293 -6.84 1.63 -13.58
CA VAL A 293 -7.56 1.12 -12.41
C VAL A 293 -8.89 1.84 -12.16
N PRO A 294 -8.99 3.19 -12.26
CA PRO A 294 -10.27 3.89 -12.13
C PRO A 294 -11.34 3.44 -13.12
N ASP A 295 -10.95 3.09 -14.36
CA ASP A 295 -11.88 2.62 -15.39
C ASP A 295 -12.49 1.26 -15.00
N PHE A 296 -11.67 0.35 -14.46
CA PHE A 296 -12.14 -0.94 -13.95
C PHE A 296 -13.03 -0.80 -12.71
N ILE A 297 -12.75 0.18 -11.84
CA ILE A 297 -13.65 0.48 -10.73
C ILE A 297 -14.96 1.04 -11.27
N ALA A 298 -14.93 1.93 -12.28
CA ALA A 298 -16.13 2.56 -12.84
C ALA A 298 -17.11 1.55 -13.45
N VAL A 299 -16.61 0.50 -14.13
CA VAL A 299 -17.48 -0.56 -14.69
C VAL A 299 -18.15 -1.44 -13.63
N SER A 300 -17.62 -1.46 -12.41
CA SER A 300 -18.13 -2.31 -11.33
C SER A 300 -19.31 -1.71 -10.58
N ASP A 301 -20.13 -2.57 -9.96
CA ASP A 301 -21.22 -2.16 -9.08
C ASP A 301 -20.82 -2.26 -7.61
N ILE A 302 -20.06 -3.30 -7.25
CA ILE A 302 -19.66 -3.59 -5.87
C ILE A 302 -18.17 -3.93 -5.83
N GLY A 303 -17.43 -3.35 -4.90
CA GLY A 303 -16.05 -3.74 -4.61
C GLY A 303 -16.01 -4.83 -3.53
N VAL A 304 -15.26 -5.91 -3.75
CA VAL A 304 -15.08 -6.99 -2.76
C VAL A 304 -13.63 -6.98 -2.27
N SER A 305 -13.47 -6.94 -0.95
CA SER A 305 -12.16 -6.87 -0.27
C SER A 305 -11.98 -8.06 0.68
N PRO A 306 -11.82 -9.29 0.16
CA PRO A 306 -11.51 -10.45 0.97
C PRO A 306 -10.02 -10.42 1.34
N VAL A 307 -9.73 -10.45 2.63
CA VAL A 307 -8.37 -10.51 3.15
C VAL A 307 -8.29 -11.61 4.22
N PRO A 308 -7.45 -12.64 4.01
CA PRO A 308 -7.38 -13.75 4.94
C PRO A 308 -6.88 -13.27 6.31
N PRO A 309 -7.47 -13.74 7.41
CA PRO A 309 -7.24 -13.20 8.76
C PRO A 309 -5.92 -13.68 9.40
N PHE A 310 -4.83 -13.70 8.63
CA PHE A 310 -3.49 -13.92 9.16
C PHE A 310 -3.06 -12.75 10.04
N SER A 311 -2.28 -13.02 11.09
CA SER A 311 -1.86 -12.04 12.11
C SER A 311 -1.34 -10.72 11.51
N PHE A 312 -0.49 -10.81 10.49
CA PHE A 312 0.09 -9.64 9.83
C PHE A 312 -0.91 -8.87 8.93
N TYR A 313 -1.90 -9.55 8.35
CA TYR A 313 -2.95 -8.87 7.58
C TYR A 313 -3.98 -8.18 8.47
N LYS A 314 -4.24 -8.67 9.69
CA LYS A 314 -5.22 -8.07 10.61
C LYS A 314 -4.98 -6.58 10.88
N VAL A 315 -3.71 -6.16 10.87
CA VAL A 315 -3.28 -4.77 11.11
C VAL A 315 -2.91 -4.01 9.84
N SER A 316 -3.19 -4.58 8.66
CA SER A 316 -2.88 -3.97 7.37
C SER A 316 -3.89 -2.88 7.00
N SER A 317 -3.43 -1.93 6.18
CA SER A 317 -4.28 -0.84 5.69
C SER A 317 -4.87 -1.16 4.30
N PRO A 318 -6.20 -1.09 4.12
CA PRO A 318 -6.89 -1.67 2.98
C PRO A 318 -6.99 -0.72 1.77
N ILE A 319 -5.88 -0.57 1.02
CA ILE A 319 -5.81 0.33 -0.15
C ILE A 319 -6.98 0.11 -1.13
N LYS A 320 -7.22 -1.14 -1.56
CA LYS A 320 -8.27 -1.46 -2.55
C LYS A 320 -9.67 -1.01 -2.12
N MET A 321 -9.99 -1.15 -0.84
CA MET A 321 -11.29 -0.74 -0.30
C MET A 321 -11.43 0.77 -0.36
N LEU A 322 -10.37 1.50 -0.03
CA LEU A 322 -10.34 2.96 -0.17
C LEU A 322 -10.49 3.38 -1.63
N GLU A 323 -9.89 2.66 -2.58
CA GLU A 323 -10.03 2.93 -4.02
C GLU A 323 -11.48 2.74 -4.49
N TYR A 324 -12.17 1.70 -4.02
CA TYR A 324 -13.61 1.50 -4.30
C TYR A 324 -14.46 2.65 -3.73
N MET A 325 -14.25 2.99 -2.46
CA MET A 325 -14.98 4.05 -1.77
C MET A 325 -14.72 5.42 -2.41
N ALA A 326 -13.49 5.71 -2.87
CA ALA A 326 -13.14 6.92 -3.59
C ALA A 326 -13.91 7.10 -4.91
N MET A 327 -14.43 6.00 -5.47
CA MET A 327 -15.24 5.95 -6.69
C MET A 327 -16.73 5.73 -6.37
N ALA A 328 -17.14 5.97 -5.13
CA ALA A 328 -18.49 5.77 -4.62
C ALA A 328 -19.04 4.34 -4.85
N LYS A 329 -18.16 3.33 -4.85
CA LYS A 329 -18.58 1.92 -4.90
C LYS A 329 -18.78 1.39 -3.49
N PRO A 330 -19.94 0.78 -3.17
CA PRO A 330 -20.11 0.08 -1.91
C PRO A 330 -19.17 -1.11 -1.83
N VAL A 331 -18.79 -1.46 -0.60
CA VAL A 331 -17.79 -2.50 -0.36
C VAL A 331 -18.35 -3.67 0.46
N ILE A 332 -17.98 -4.88 0.10
CA ILE A 332 -18.09 -6.06 0.98
C ILE A 332 -16.69 -6.39 1.49
N ALA A 333 -16.49 -6.35 2.80
CA ALA A 333 -15.20 -6.53 3.45
C ALA A 333 -15.31 -7.50 4.62
N ASN A 334 -14.24 -8.23 4.94
CA ASN A 334 -14.25 -9.11 6.10
C ASN A 334 -13.83 -8.41 7.40
N GLU A 335 -14.56 -8.68 8.49
CA GLU A 335 -14.48 -7.98 9.78
C GLU A 335 -13.18 -8.24 10.55
N GLU A 336 -12.46 -9.31 10.24
CA GLU A 336 -11.25 -9.70 10.97
C GLU A 336 -10.06 -8.76 10.70
N ILE A 337 -10.15 -7.91 9.67
CA ILE A 337 -9.14 -6.88 9.39
C ILE A 337 -9.56 -5.59 10.08
N LEU A 338 -8.80 -5.21 11.10
CA LEU A 338 -9.20 -4.21 12.08
C LEU A 338 -9.48 -2.85 11.44
N GLU A 339 -8.65 -2.42 10.49
CA GLU A 339 -8.87 -1.14 9.79
C GLU A 339 -9.99 -1.23 8.74
N GLN A 340 -10.25 -2.41 8.13
CA GLN A 340 -11.43 -2.56 7.26
C GLN A 340 -12.72 -2.38 8.06
N ARG A 341 -12.79 -3.08 9.20
CA ARG A 341 -13.90 -2.99 10.14
C ARG A 341 -14.13 -1.55 10.60
N GLU A 342 -13.09 -0.90 11.12
CA GLU A 342 -13.19 0.47 11.63
C GLU A 342 -13.69 1.46 10.56
N ILE A 343 -13.17 1.36 9.34
CA ILE A 343 -13.59 2.25 8.24
C ILE A 343 -15.06 2.01 7.88
N ILE A 344 -15.51 0.76 7.75
CA ILE A 344 -16.91 0.48 7.38
C ILE A 344 -17.88 0.89 8.50
N GLU A 345 -17.54 0.64 9.77
CA GLU A 345 -18.35 1.07 10.91
C GLU A 345 -18.48 2.60 10.97
N GLN A 346 -17.40 3.35 10.72
CA GLN A 346 -17.43 4.82 10.74
C GLN A 346 -18.05 5.46 9.51
N SER A 347 -17.89 4.84 8.33
CA SER A 347 -18.37 5.40 7.06
C SER A 347 -19.77 4.92 6.68
N CYS A 348 -20.23 3.79 7.20
CA CYS A 348 -21.36 3.03 6.67
C CYS A 348 -21.23 2.77 5.15
N GLY A 349 -20.00 2.65 4.64
CA GLY A 349 -19.69 2.57 3.22
C GLY A 349 -19.82 1.18 2.58
N GLY A 350 -20.42 0.22 3.29
CA GLY A 350 -20.45 -1.18 2.88
C GLY A 350 -20.98 -2.13 3.94
N ILE A 351 -20.73 -3.42 3.74
CA ILE A 351 -21.13 -4.53 4.63
C ILE A 351 -19.88 -5.25 5.14
N LEU A 352 -19.89 -5.56 6.44
CA LEU A 352 -18.89 -6.41 7.08
C LEU A 352 -19.42 -7.84 7.18
N VAL A 353 -18.56 -8.80 6.85
CA VAL A 353 -18.85 -10.24 6.92
C VAL A 353 -17.69 -10.97 7.59
N SER A 354 -17.89 -12.19 8.09
CA SER A 354 -16.77 -13.04 8.47
C SER A 354 -16.08 -13.60 7.22
N PHE A 355 -14.79 -13.95 7.29
CA PHE A 355 -14.02 -14.49 6.18
C PHE A 355 -14.40 -15.95 5.87
N ASN A 356 -15.58 -16.15 5.29
CA ASN A 356 -16.06 -17.45 4.83
C ASN A 356 -17.01 -17.31 3.64
N ILE A 357 -17.22 -18.44 2.96
CA ILE A 357 -17.92 -18.49 1.67
C ILE A 357 -19.39 -18.04 1.80
N GLU A 358 -20.13 -18.52 2.81
CA GLU A 358 -21.55 -18.21 2.97
C GLU A 358 -21.80 -16.74 3.27
N ALA A 359 -20.98 -16.16 4.14
CA ALA A 359 -21.13 -14.77 4.54
C ALA A 359 -20.86 -13.83 3.36
N PHE A 360 -19.82 -14.10 2.56
CA PHE A 360 -19.56 -13.35 1.33
C PHE A 360 -20.69 -13.52 0.30
N ALA A 361 -21.17 -14.75 0.06
CA ALA A 361 -22.23 -15.01 -0.92
C ALA A 361 -23.53 -14.28 -0.54
N SER A 362 -23.92 -14.36 0.74
CA SER A 362 -25.11 -13.69 1.25
C SER A 362 -25.03 -12.17 1.11
N ALA A 363 -23.89 -11.57 1.46
CA ALA A 363 -23.69 -10.13 1.31
C ALA A 363 -23.67 -9.66 -0.15
N MET A 364 -23.16 -10.49 -1.08
CA MET A 364 -23.25 -10.21 -2.51
C MET A 364 -24.71 -10.12 -2.93
N VAL A 365 -25.52 -11.14 -2.62
CA VAL A 365 -26.95 -11.18 -2.96
C VAL A 365 -27.72 -10.05 -2.30
N GLU A 366 -27.48 -9.76 -1.02
CA GLU A 366 -28.11 -8.64 -0.29
C GLU A 366 -27.87 -7.31 -1.01
N MET A 367 -26.61 -7.00 -1.32
CA MET A 367 -26.22 -5.72 -1.90
C MET A 367 -26.69 -5.58 -3.36
N LEU A 368 -26.83 -6.69 -4.09
CA LEU A 368 -27.33 -6.72 -5.47
C LEU A 368 -28.85 -6.57 -5.57
N ASN A 369 -29.58 -6.92 -4.51
CA ASN A 369 -31.04 -6.81 -4.44
C ASN A 369 -31.53 -5.45 -3.94
N ASP A 370 -30.81 -4.81 -3.01
CA ASP A 370 -31.12 -3.45 -2.54
C ASP A 370 -30.16 -2.40 -3.15
N ARG A 371 -30.40 -2.07 -4.42
CA ARG A 371 -29.53 -1.16 -5.19
C ARG A 371 -29.49 0.26 -4.64
N GLU A 372 -30.59 0.75 -4.08
CA GLU A 372 -30.63 2.11 -3.53
C GLU A 372 -29.84 2.19 -2.23
N ARG A 373 -29.95 1.19 -1.35
CA ARG A 373 -29.08 1.08 -0.17
C ARG A 373 -27.62 0.92 -0.56
N ALA A 374 -27.32 0.13 -1.59
CA ALA A 374 -25.95 -0.04 -2.09
C ALA A 374 -25.35 1.28 -2.63
N LYS A 375 -26.11 2.06 -3.39
CA LYS A 375 -25.68 3.40 -3.85
C LYS A 375 -25.46 4.35 -2.68
N GLU A 376 -26.36 4.34 -1.70
CA GLU A 376 -26.23 5.18 -0.51
C GLU A 376 -24.99 4.81 0.32
N MET A 377 -24.69 3.52 0.49
CA MET A 377 -23.42 3.06 1.07
C MET A 377 -22.23 3.61 0.28
N GLY A 378 -22.23 3.47 -1.05
CA GLY A 378 -21.18 4.01 -1.91
C GLY A 378 -20.94 5.51 -1.70
N ARG A 379 -22.01 6.31 -1.65
CA ARG A 379 -21.96 7.76 -1.38
C ARG A 379 -21.35 8.07 -0.01
N LYS A 380 -21.82 7.41 1.05
CA LYS A 380 -21.27 7.62 2.40
C LYS A 380 -19.80 7.23 2.49
N GLY A 381 -19.41 6.15 1.82
CA GLY A 381 -18.03 5.71 1.71
C GLY A 381 -17.15 6.77 1.05
N TYR A 382 -17.60 7.34 -0.06
CA TYR A 382 -16.91 8.44 -0.76
C TYR A 382 -16.72 9.67 0.13
N GLU A 383 -17.78 10.10 0.81
CA GLU A 383 -17.73 11.26 1.71
C GLU A 383 -16.73 11.05 2.85
N TRP A 384 -16.73 9.85 3.44
CA TRP A 384 -15.82 9.53 4.52
C TRP A 384 -14.36 9.50 4.02
N VAL A 385 -14.08 8.84 2.89
CA VAL A 385 -12.73 8.80 2.30
C VAL A 385 -12.22 10.19 1.96
N THR A 386 -13.07 11.04 1.39
CA THR A 386 -12.71 12.41 1.03
C THR A 386 -12.26 13.23 2.23
N LYS A 387 -12.95 13.08 3.36
CA LYS A 387 -12.65 13.79 4.62
C LYS A 387 -11.48 13.20 5.40
N ASN A 388 -11.16 11.91 5.23
CA ASN A 388 -10.26 11.20 6.14
C ASN A 388 -9.03 10.54 5.50
N ARG A 389 -9.09 10.19 4.21
CA ARG A 389 -8.11 9.32 3.53
C ARG A 389 -7.63 9.85 2.17
N SER A 390 -8.04 11.04 1.75
CA SER A 390 -7.44 11.66 0.57
C SER A 390 -5.96 11.95 0.80
N PHE A 391 -5.14 11.85 -0.26
CA PHE A 391 -3.72 12.21 -0.16
C PHE A 391 -3.51 13.65 0.32
N GLU A 392 -4.39 14.58 -0.04
CA GLU A 392 -4.32 15.96 0.46
C GLU A 392 -4.46 16.02 1.98
N ILE A 393 -5.49 15.39 2.55
CA ILE A 393 -5.74 15.40 3.99
C ILE A 393 -4.59 14.75 4.75
N LEU A 394 -4.05 13.64 4.23
CA LEU A 394 -2.89 12.98 4.84
C LEU A 394 -1.62 13.84 4.73
N ALA A 395 -1.38 14.50 3.60
CA ALA A 395 -0.27 15.43 3.42
C ALA A 395 -0.36 16.60 4.40
N ARG A 396 -1.53 17.20 4.61
CA ARG A 396 -1.75 18.28 5.60
C ARG A 396 -1.50 17.80 7.04
N ARG A 397 -1.90 16.58 7.38
CA ARG A 397 -1.60 15.98 8.70
C ARG A 397 -0.09 15.81 8.89
N LEU A 398 0.60 15.32 7.86
CA LEU A 398 2.05 15.11 7.88
C LEU A 398 2.83 16.43 7.94
N GLU A 399 2.45 17.42 7.14
CA GLU A 399 3.01 18.78 7.14
C GLU A 399 2.96 19.39 8.54
N ARG A 400 1.79 19.40 9.19
CA ARG A 400 1.65 19.92 10.56
C ARG A 400 2.61 19.23 11.53
N LYS A 401 2.79 17.92 11.38
CA LYS A 401 3.71 17.17 12.25
C LYS A 401 5.18 17.50 11.96
N TYR A 402 5.56 17.68 10.70
CA TYR A 402 6.91 18.16 10.35
C TYR A 402 7.19 19.55 10.91
N LEU A 403 6.26 20.48 10.78
CA LEU A 403 6.39 21.84 11.33
C LEU A 403 6.55 21.82 12.86
N GLN A 404 5.78 20.98 13.57
CA GLN A 404 5.94 20.79 15.02
C GLN A 404 7.33 20.25 15.41
N LEU A 405 7.91 19.35 14.60
CA LEU A 405 9.23 18.77 14.88
C LEU A 405 10.37 19.79 14.72
N ILE A 406 10.27 20.70 13.75
CA ILE A 406 11.32 21.70 13.48
C ILE A 406 11.14 23.00 14.26
N MET A 407 9.94 23.28 14.79
CA MET A 407 9.63 24.44 15.63
C MET A 407 9.02 24.02 16.99
N PRO A 408 9.78 23.39 17.89
CA PRO A 408 9.28 23.05 19.23
C PRO A 408 9.04 24.33 20.03
N GLY A 409 7.78 24.79 20.10
CA GLY A 409 7.37 25.97 20.90
C GLY A 409 6.22 26.81 20.33
N CYS A 410 5.90 26.69 19.04
CA CYS A 410 4.69 27.31 18.48
C CYS A 410 3.53 26.30 18.54
N GLY A 411 2.67 26.42 19.55
CA GLY A 411 1.40 25.69 19.58
C GLY A 411 0.58 26.06 18.33
N VAL A 412 0.50 25.13 17.37
CA VAL A 412 -0.41 25.25 16.23
C VAL A 412 -1.82 25.14 16.82
N ARG A 413 -2.53 26.27 16.90
CA ARG A 413 -3.93 26.31 17.35
C ARG A 413 -4.73 25.39 16.42
N ASN A 414 -5.51 24.49 17.04
CA ASN A 414 -6.31 23.46 16.37
C ASN A 414 -7.31 24.03 15.38
#